data_AF-A0A8I0CD65-F1
#
_entry.id   AF-A0A8I0CD65-F1
#
_cell.length_a   1.000
_cell.length_b   1.000
_cell.length_c   1.000
_cell.angle_alpha   90.00
_cell.angle_beta   90.00
_cell.angle_gamma   90.00
#
_symmetry.space_group_name_H-M   'P 1'
#
loop_
_entity.id
_entity.type
_entity.pdbx_description
1 polymer ?
#
loop_
_entity_poly.entity_id
_entity_poly.type
_entity_poly.pdbx_seq_one_letter_code
_entity_poly.pdbx_strand_id
1 'polypeptide(L)'
;MSLSYVEFGKVDLSDVFFDSLKNDYPTFESWFLKKRNEKAYVSYDDYGKIDGFLYLKIENEELNDMTPSFPMKKRLKCGTFKIDARGTKMGERFVRKIFDFAMPHDIQEVYVTIFDKHQGLIRLLERYGFKLCSRKNLETENGCEGVYFKDFNWKPSAASFYDNYPMIKMNGRNFLLAIKPEFHSRLFPESILKNENDSILEDVTYTNSIHKIYIGAMKGMELLQPGDNIIIYRTTDGQGAAKYRSVVTSVCTLQEYKNIREFLSYNEFKSYCGGASIFSDEELHAYYSRCYPPHVIKLTYNFPLQKRIIRDELLSILGYTPSYSGFFTLSDVHFKAVLSAGKVNENFIVD
;
A
#
# COMPACT_ATOMS: atom_id res chain seq x y z
N MET A 1 -0.74 18.74 -2.98
CA MET A 1 0.00 17.60 -3.55
C MET A 1 -0.93 16.52 -4.11
N SER A 2 -0.74 16.04 -5.36
CA SER A 2 -1.63 15.01 -5.95
C SER A 2 -0.87 14.00 -6.83
N LEU A 3 -1.10 12.71 -6.59
CA LEU A 3 -0.69 11.65 -7.50
C LEU A 3 -1.77 11.49 -8.58
N SER A 4 -1.40 11.72 -9.82
CA SER A 4 -2.31 11.71 -10.97
C SER A 4 -1.95 10.61 -11.96
N TYR A 5 -2.94 10.02 -12.63
CA TYR A 5 -2.74 9.05 -13.71
C TYR A 5 -3.06 9.71 -15.05
N VAL A 6 -2.01 10.16 -15.75
CA VAL A 6 -2.12 11.08 -16.90
C VAL A 6 -1.34 10.56 -18.11
N GLU A 7 -1.72 11.02 -19.29
CA GLU A 7 -1.00 10.74 -20.54
C GLU A 7 0.38 11.41 -20.52
N PHE A 8 1.40 10.75 -21.07
CA PHE A 8 2.74 11.30 -21.22
C PHE A 8 2.73 12.67 -21.92
N GLY A 9 1.88 12.84 -22.94
CA GLY A 9 1.77 14.11 -23.68
C GLY A 9 1.26 15.29 -22.85
N LYS A 10 0.75 15.05 -21.62
CA LYS A 10 0.32 16.09 -20.67
C LYS A 10 1.35 16.39 -19.60
N VAL A 11 2.47 15.67 -19.60
CA VAL A 11 3.54 15.81 -18.61
C VAL A 11 4.63 16.69 -19.21
N ASP A 12 5.08 17.69 -18.45
CA ASP A 12 6.12 18.60 -18.88
C ASP A 12 7.50 17.91 -18.85
N LEU A 13 7.94 17.44 -20.02
CA LEU A 13 9.25 16.81 -20.20
C LEU A 13 10.42 17.79 -20.02
N SER A 14 10.16 19.10 -20.05
CA SER A 14 11.17 20.13 -19.79
C SER A 14 11.42 20.37 -18.29
N ASP A 15 10.61 19.76 -17.41
CA ASP A 15 10.83 19.82 -15.96
C ASP A 15 12.19 19.20 -15.60
N VAL A 16 12.93 19.89 -14.73
CA VAL A 16 14.27 19.50 -14.24
C VAL A 16 14.30 18.12 -13.61
N PHE A 17 13.14 17.63 -13.14
CA PHE A 17 12.96 16.26 -12.69
C PHE A 17 13.47 15.23 -13.72
N PHE A 18 13.29 15.49 -15.02
CA PHE A 18 13.69 14.55 -16.07
C PHE A 18 15.16 14.64 -16.49
N ASP A 19 15.90 15.66 -16.04
CA ASP A 19 17.27 15.89 -16.53
C ASP A 19 18.22 14.73 -16.19
N SER A 20 18.10 14.17 -14.98
CA SER A 20 18.89 12.98 -14.64
C SER A 20 18.51 11.76 -15.48
N LEU A 21 17.23 11.60 -15.86
CA LEU A 21 16.80 10.49 -16.73
C LEU A 21 17.32 10.67 -18.17
N LYS A 22 17.36 11.90 -18.67
CA LYS A 22 17.96 12.22 -19.99
C LYS A 22 19.46 11.96 -20.00
N ASN A 23 20.16 12.28 -18.91
CA ASN A 23 21.59 12.00 -18.75
C ASN A 23 21.87 10.48 -18.63
N ASP A 24 21.01 9.75 -17.92
CA ASP A 24 21.18 8.31 -17.71
C ASP A 24 20.86 7.50 -18.97
N TYR A 25 19.89 7.97 -19.75
CA TYR A 25 19.41 7.33 -20.97
C TYR A 25 19.37 8.36 -22.11
N PRO A 26 20.39 8.42 -22.99
CA PRO A 26 20.46 9.41 -24.08
C PRO A 26 19.26 9.40 -25.03
N THR A 27 18.53 8.27 -25.13
CA THR A 27 17.34 8.13 -25.98
C THR A 27 16.03 8.44 -25.25
N PHE A 28 16.06 8.84 -23.97
CA PHE A 28 14.89 9.02 -23.11
C PHE A 28 13.85 9.98 -23.70
N GLU A 29 14.29 11.13 -24.22
CA GLU A 29 13.37 12.11 -24.80
C GLU A 29 12.61 11.55 -26.00
N SER A 30 13.34 10.89 -26.91
CA SER A 30 12.72 10.25 -28.09
C SER A 30 11.77 9.11 -27.68
N TRP A 31 12.10 8.36 -26.62
CA TRP A 31 11.26 7.32 -26.05
C TRP A 31 9.99 7.91 -25.42
N PHE A 32 10.12 8.97 -24.64
CA PHE A 32 9.01 9.65 -23.97
C PHE A 32 7.99 10.18 -24.97
N LEU A 33 8.45 10.81 -26.06
CA LEU A 33 7.59 11.31 -27.12
C LEU A 33 6.85 10.20 -27.87
N LYS A 34 7.49 9.03 -28.08
CA LYS A 34 6.82 7.84 -28.64
C LYS A 34 5.71 7.33 -27.72
N LYS A 35 5.82 7.57 -26.41
CA LYS A 35 4.85 7.17 -25.39
C LYS A 35 3.74 8.19 -25.13
N ARG A 36 3.65 9.28 -25.90
CA ARG A 36 2.71 10.40 -25.66
C ARG A 36 1.25 10.02 -25.36
N ASN A 37 0.75 8.92 -25.94
CA ASN A 37 -0.64 8.45 -25.80
C ASN A 37 -0.81 7.42 -24.67
N GLU A 38 0.29 6.95 -24.08
CA GLU A 38 0.28 6.05 -22.94
C GLU A 38 0.20 6.86 -21.64
N LYS A 39 -0.15 6.19 -20.53
CA LYS A 39 -0.37 6.85 -19.24
C LYS A 39 0.68 6.46 -18.21
N ALA A 40 1.05 7.41 -17.37
CA ALA A 40 1.94 7.25 -16.22
C ALA A 40 1.30 7.82 -14.96
N TYR A 41 1.74 7.31 -13.81
CA TYR A 41 1.49 7.95 -12.53
C TYR A 41 2.52 9.06 -12.33
N VAL A 42 2.05 10.26 -12.03
CA VAL A 42 2.88 11.45 -11.83
C VAL A 42 2.51 12.11 -10.51
N SER A 43 3.51 12.37 -9.69
CA SER A 43 3.36 13.09 -8.44
C SER A 43 3.87 14.52 -8.60
N TYR A 44 3.12 15.46 -8.04
CA TYR A 44 3.45 16.89 -8.04
C TYR A 44 3.48 17.39 -6.61
N ASP A 45 4.52 18.12 -6.28
CA ASP A 45 4.68 18.79 -4.99
C ASP A 45 3.73 19.98 -4.80
N ASP A 46 3.83 20.65 -3.66
CA ASP A 46 2.98 21.81 -3.34
C ASP A 46 3.29 23.05 -4.18
N TYR A 47 4.43 23.07 -4.87
CA TYR A 47 4.81 24.12 -5.82
C TYR A 47 4.46 23.73 -7.27
N GLY A 48 3.81 22.59 -7.48
CA GLY A 48 3.44 22.08 -8.80
C GLY A 48 4.60 21.48 -9.60
N LYS A 49 5.74 21.20 -8.96
CA LYS A 49 6.90 20.53 -9.58
C LYS A 49 6.79 19.02 -9.48
N ILE A 50 7.27 18.33 -10.51
CA ILE A 50 7.24 16.87 -10.54
C ILE A 50 8.24 16.34 -9.51
N ASP A 51 7.80 15.38 -8.70
CA ASP A 51 8.66 14.73 -7.70
C ASP A 51 8.54 13.20 -7.71
N GLY A 52 7.73 12.65 -8.60
CA GLY A 52 7.64 11.22 -8.84
C GLY A 52 7.03 10.89 -10.19
N PHE A 53 7.56 9.84 -10.81
CA PHE A 53 7.09 9.33 -12.10
C PHE A 53 7.18 7.81 -12.12
N LEU A 54 6.06 7.15 -12.39
CA LEU A 54 5.98 5.70 -12.57
C LEU A 54 5.20 5.38 -13.84
N TYR A 55 5.88 4.77 -14.79
CA TYR A 55 5.28 4.21 -16.00
C TYR A 55 5.29 2.67 -15.93
N LEU A 56 4.13 2.08 -16.20
CA LEU A 56 3.89 0.65 -16.16
C LEU A 56 3.47 0.15 -17.53
N LYS A 57 4.02 -0.99 -17.96
CA LYS A 57 3.67 -1.63 -19.22
C LYS A 57 3.51 -3.13 -19.02
N ILE A 58 2.42 -3.70 -19.52
CA ILE A 58 2.28 -5.15 -19.63
C ILE A 58 3.03 -5.59 -20.88
N GLU A 59 3.94 -6.54 -20.71
CA GLU A 59 4.73 -7.14 -21.79
C GLU A 59 4.53 -8.66 -21.78
N ASN A 60 4.60 -9.27 -22.96
CA ASN A 60 4.52 -10.72 -23.12
C ASN A 60 5.61 -11.17 -24.08
N GLU A 61 6.85 -11.00 -23.65
CA GLU A 61 8.05 -11.22 -24.45
C GLU A 61 9.12 -11.97 -23.66
N GLU A 62 10.06 -12.56 -24.39
CA GLU A 62 11.29 -13.12 -23.82
C GLU A 62 12.23 -11.98 -23.42
N LEU A 63 12.97 -12.17 -22.33
CA LEU A 63 13.98 -11.23 -21.86
C LEU A 63 15.36 -11.83 -22.10
N ASN A 64 15.92 -11.58 -23.28
CA ASN A 64 17.18 -12.16 -23.75
C ASN A 64 18.37 -11.19 -23.70
N ASP A 65 18.15 -9.92 -23.36
CA ASP A 65 19.17 -8.88 -23.25
C ASP A 65 19.79 -8.78 -21.85
N MET A 66 19.74 -9.88 -21.09
CA MET A 66 20.20 -9.99 -19.71
C MET A 66 20.68 -11.42 -19.39
N THR A 67 21.50 -11.56 -18.34
CA THR A 67 22.06 -12.85 -17.90
C THR A 67 21.84 -13.08 -16.40
N PRO A 68 21.15 -14.16 -15.98
CA PRO A 68 20.44 -15.13 -16.83
C PRO A 68 19.27 -14.48 -17.61
N SER A 69 18.90 -15.08 -18.75
CA SER A 69 17.72 -14.69 -19.53
C SER A 69 16.44 -15.28 -18.94
N PHE A 70 15.29 -14.75 -19.35
CA PHE A 70 13.97 -15.25 -18.91
C PHE A 70 13.07 -15.57 -20.11
N PRO A 71 12.38 -16.72 -20.10
CA PRO A 71 11.51 -17.14 -21.20
C PRO A 71 10.30 -16.19 -21.35
N MET A 72 9.63 -16.26 -22.49
CA MET A 72 8.39 -15.52 -22.75
C MET A 72 7.34 -15.76 -21.64
N LYS A 73 6.82 -14.67 -21.06
CA LYS A 73 5.78 -14.70 -20.03
C LYS A 73 5.09 -13.35 -19.98
N LYS A 74 3.81 -13.33 -19.60
CA LYS A 74 3.07 -12.09 -19.29
C LYS A 74 3.62 -11.48 -17.99
N ARG A 75 4.24 -10.31 -18.10
CA ARG A 75 4.90 -9.59 -17.00
C ARG A 75 4.42 -8.15 -16.94
N LEU A 76 4.50 -7.56 -15.75
CA LEU A 76 4.43 -6.10 -15.61
C LEU A 76 5.85 -5.54 -15.53
N LYS A 77 6.19 -4.66 -16.46
CA LYS A 77 7.44 -3.89 -16.41
C LYS A 77 7.18 -2.53 -15.80
N CYS A 78 8.00 -2.15 -14.82
CA CYS A 78 8.20 -0.76 -14.43
C CYS A 78 9.12 -0.11 -15.46
N GLY A 79 8.53 0.50 -16.49
CA GLY A 79 9.27 1.06 -17.63
C GLY A 79 10.07 2.32 -17.27
N THR A 80 9.56 3.11 -16.34
CA THR A 80 10.31 4.21 -15.70
C THR A 80 9.84 4.31 -14.27
N PHE A 81 10.76 4.38 -13.32
CA PHE A 81 10.44 4.60 -11.93
C PHE A 81 11.46 5.54 -11.30
N LYS A 82 11.05 6.80 -11.09
CA LYS A 82 11.87 7.83 -10.44
C LYS A 82 11.07 8.54 -9.35
N ILE A 83 11.74 8.84 -8.24
CA ILE A 83 11.19 9.62 -7.13
C ILE A 83 12.29 10.52 -6.60
N ASP A 84 11.98 11.80 -6.43
CA ASP A 84 12.83 12.73 -5.71
C ASP A 84 12.35 12.77 -4.26
N ALA A 85 13.03 12.00 -3.41
CA ALA A 85 12.57 11.72 -2.06
C ALA A 85 12.58 12.96 -1.15
N ARG A 86 11.43 13.25 -0.51
CA ARG A 86 11.23 14.37 0.44
C ARG A 86 10.94 13.93 1.87
N GLY A 87 11.12 12.64 2.17
CA GLY A 87 10.85 12.08 3.50
C GLY A 87 9.38 11.70 3.78
N THR A 88 8.47 11.85 2.82
CA THR A 88 7.03 11.55 2.99
C THR A 88 6.64 10.10 2.69
N LYS A 89 7.61 9.17 2.53
CA LYS A 89 7.36 7.77 2.10
C LYS A 89 6.61 7.62 0.76
N MET A 90 6.65 8.62 -0.13
CA MET A 90 6.04 8.56 -1.47
C MET A 90 6.39 7.28 -2.26
N GLY A 91 7.59 6.74 -2.05
CA GLY A 91 7.99 5.46 -2.65
C GLY A 91 7.10 4.27 -2.29
N GLU A 92 6.61 4.19 -1.05
CA GLU A 92 5.67 3.13 -0.65
C GLU A 92 4.33 3.27 -1.40
N ARG A 93 3.89 4.51 -1.67
CA ARG A 93 2.70 4.79 -2.47
C ARG A 93 2.85 4.33 -3.92
N PHE A 94 3.99 4.58 -4.55
CA PHE A 94 4.27 4.07 -5.90
C PHE A 94 4.35 2.54 -5.93
N VAL A 95 5.05 1.92 -4.97
CA VAL A 95 5.09 0.46 -4.85
C VAL A 95 3.68 -0.13 -4.75
N ARG A 96 2.80 0.49 -3.97
CA ARG A 96 1.40 0.09 -3.95
C ARG A 96 0.74 0.20 -5.33
N LYS A 97 0.93 1.30 -6.06
CA LYS A 97 0.34 1.46 -7.41
C LYS A 97 0.84 0.42 -8.41
N ILE A 98 2.09 -0.03 -8.29
CA ILE A 98 2.62 -1.15 -9.07
C ILE A 98 1.75 -2.39 -8.82
N PHE A 99 1.48 -2.73 -7.56
CA PHE A 99 0.73 -3.94 -7.23
C PHE A 99 -0.77 -3.80 -7.48
N ASP A 100 -1.38 -2.65 -7.18
CA ASP A 100 -2.78 -2.34 -7.54
C ASP A 100 -3.04 -2.49 -9.04
N PHE A 101 -2.04 -2.17 -9.87
CA PHE A 101 -2.11 -2.38 -11.31
C PHE A 101 -1.91 -3.85 -11.68
N ALA A 102 -0.95 -4.53 -11.05
CA ALA A 102 -0.60 -5.92 -11.38
C ALA A 102 -1.74 -6.92 -11.09
N MET A 103 -2.32 -6.85 -9.88
CA MET A 103 -3.21 -7.89 -9.37
C MET A 103 -4.49 -8.06 -10.21
N PRO A 104 -5.19 -6.99 -10.65
CA PRO A 104 -6.38 -7.14 -11.49
C PRO A 104 -6.11 -7.61 -12.92
N HIS A 105 -4.84 -7.63 -13.36
CA HIS A 105 -4.44 -8.04 -14.71
C HIS A 105 -3.84 -9.46 -14.75
N ASP A 106 -3.99 -10.25 -13.68
CA ASP A 106 -3.45 -11.61 -13.55
C ASP A 106 -1.94 -11.70 -13.79
N ILE A 107 -1.22 -10.64 -13.39
CA ILE A 107 0.23 -10.59 -13.49
C ILE A 107 0.82 -11.42 -12.36
N GLN A 108 1.67 -12.38 -12.70
CA GLN A 108 2.34 -13.26 -11.73
C GLN A 108 3.69 -12.72 -11.27
N GLU A 109 4.31 -11.84 -12.06
CA GLU A 109 5.57 -11.20 -11.70
C GLU A 109 5.70 -9.79 -12.28
N VAL A 110 6.29 -8.91 -11.48
CA VAL A 110 6.68 -7.56 -11.84
C VAL A 110 8.20 -7.50 -11.91
N TYR A 111 8.73 -6.73 -12.83
CA TYR A 111 10.16 -6.45 -12.85
C TYR A 111 10.50 -4.99 -13.17
N VAL A 112 11.71 -4.61 -12.78
CA VAL A 112 12.28 -3.29 -13.01
C VAL A 112 13.77 -3.43 -13.31
N THR A 113 14.27 -2.56 -14.20
CA THR A 113 15.70 -2.41 -14.46
C THR A 113 16.19 -1.13 -13.81
N ILE A 114 17.33 -1.19 -13.14
CA ILE A 114 17.84 -0.05 -12.36
C ILE A 114 19.35 -0.07 -12.27
N PHE A 115 20.00 1.09 -12.46
CA PHE A 115 21.43 1.23 -12.22
C PHE A 115 21.78 1.18 -10.74
N ASP A 116 22.92 0.58 -10.41
CA ASP A 116 23.40 0.38 -9.04
C ASP A 116 23.55 1.69 -8.25
N LYS A 117 23.72 2.84 -8.91
CA LYS A 117 23.79 4.15 -8.24
C LYS A 117 22.50 4.54 -7.52
N HIS A 118 21.33 3.99 -7.89
CA HIS A 118 20.04 4.33 -7.29
C HIS A 118 19.71 3.51 -6.03
N GLN A 119 20.66 3.44 -5.10
CA GLN A 119 20.59 2.61 -3.89
C GLN A 119 19.35 2.85 -3.02
N GLY A 120 18.82 4.08 -2.98
CA GLY A 120 17.60 4.40 -2.24
C GLY A 120 16.36 3.67 -2.77
N LEU A 121 16.20 3.64 -4.10
CA LEU A 121 15.10 2.97 -4.77
C LEU A 121 15.27 1.45 -4.73
N ILE A 122 16.50 0.95 -4.90
CA ILE A 122 16.81 -0.48 -4.75
C ILE A 122 16.38 -0.99 -3.38
N ARG A 123 16.81 -0.34 -2.28
CA ARG A 123 16.43 -0.74 -0.92
C ARG A 123 14.92 -0.68 -0.67
N LEU A 124 14.22 0.28 -1.28
CA LEU A 124 12.76 0.35 -1.20
C LEU A 124 12.12 -0.87 -1.88
N LEU A 125 12.53 -1.19 -3.10
CA LEU A 125 12.01 -2.33 -3.86
C LEU A 125 12.32 -3.65 -3.15
N GLU A 126 13.56 -3.83 -2.68
CA GLU A 126 13.97 -5.03 -1.93
C GLU A 126 13.16 -5.25 -0.67
N ARG A 127 12.83 -4.17 0.06
CA ARG A 127 11.92 -4.23 1.21
C ARG A 127 10.56 -4.82 0.83
N TYR A 128 10.06 -4.53 -0.38
CA TYR A 128 8.79 -5.06 -0.89
C TYR A 128 8.92 -6.32 -1.74
N GLY A 129 9.99 -7.08 -1.50
CA GLY A 129 10.19 -8.43 -2.02
C GLY A 129 10.74 -8.49 -3.45
N PHE A 130 11.15 -7.37 -4.03
CA PHE A 130 11.92 -7.41 -5.27
C PHE A 130 13.31 -7.99 -5.00
N LYS A 131 13.81 -8.85 -5.89
CA LYS A 131 15.13 -9.48 -5.76
C LYS A 131 15.92 -9.29 -7.02
N LEU A 132 17.22 -9.01 -6.91
CA LEU A 132 18.13 -9.02 -8.04
C LEU A 132 18.21 -10.44 -8.60
N CYS A 133 17.77 -10.64 -9.84
CA CYS A 133 17.74 -11.96 -10.48
C CYS A 133 18.66 -12.05 -11.70
N SER A 134 19.01 -10.91 -12.30
CA SER A 134 19.80 -10.85 -13.52
C SER A 134 20.42 -9.46 -13.68
N ARG A 135 21.31 -9.31 -14.65
CA ARG A 135 21.88 -8.03 -15.07
C ARG A 135 21.78 -7.88 -16.58
N LYS A 136 21.55 -6.65 -17.05
CA LYS A 136 21.57 -6.34 -18.48
C LYS A 136 22.93 -6.70 -19.07
N ASN A 137 22.93 -7.26 -20.28
CA ASN A 137 24.17 -7.60 -20.98
C ASN A 137 24.93 -6.34 -21.45
N LEU A 138 24.21 -5.25 -21.68
CA LEU A 138 24.79 -3.97 -22.06
C LEU A 138 25.32 -3.24 -20.83
N GLU A 139 26.61 -2.97 -20.81
CA GLU A 139 27.25 -2.05 -19.89
C GLU A 139 27.34 -0.66 -20.55
N THR A 140 27.00 0.38 -19.79
CA THR A 140 27.03 1.78 -20.24
C THR A 140 28.02 2.57 -19.39
N GLU A 141 28.28 3.82 -19.76
CA GLU A 141 29.07 4.74 -18.90
C GLU A 141 28.44 4.93 -17.50
N ASN A 142 27.12 4.72 -17.38
CA ASN A 142 26.37 4.75 -16.12
C ASN A 142 26.41 3.41 -15.35
N GLY A 143 27.17 2.43 -15.85
CA GLY A 143 27.28 1.08 -15.33
C GLY A 143 26.30 0.09 -15.99
N CYS A 144 26.05 -1.01 -15.30
CA CYS A 144 25.19 -2.10 -15.73
C CYS A 144 23.90 -2.13 -14.88
N GLU A 145 22.73 -2.16 -15.52
CA GLU A 145 21.45 -2.24 -14.81
C GLU A 145 21.25 -3.62 -14.18
N GLY A 146 20.90 -3.64 -12.90
CA GLY A 146 20.33 -4.81 -12.24
C GLY A 146 18.87 -5.00 -12.66
N VAL A 147 18.47 -6.27 -12.83
CA VAL A 147 17.08 -6.66 -13.13
C VAL A 147 16.47 -7.29 -11.90
N TYR A 148 15.49 -6.60 -11.32
CA TYR A 148 14.86 -6.98 -10.08
C TYR A 148 13.45 -7.49 -10.32
N PHE A 149 13.12 -8.67 -9.78
CA PHE A 149 11.81 -9.29 -9.89
C PHE A 149 11.09 -9.39 -8.55
N LYS A 150 9.78 -9.17 -8.57
CA LYS A 150 8.83 -9.55 -7.52
C LYS A 150 7.80 -10.50 -8.11
N ASP A 151 7.73 -11.71 -7.57
CA ASP A 151 6.67 -12.66 -7.88
C ASP A 151 5.53 -12.56 -6.84
N PHE A 152 4.31 -12.90 -7.26
CA PHE A 152 3.13 -12.97 -6.40
C PHE A 152 2.79 -14.39 -5.96
N ASN A 153 3.78 -15.27 -5.80
CA ASN A 153 3.53 -16.55 -5.13
C ASN A 153 3.58 -16.35 -3.61
N TRP A 154 2.64 -16.96 -2.90
CA TRP A 154 2.63 -16.94 -1.45
C TRP A 154 3.85 -17.69 -0.89
N LYS A 155 4.53 -17.06 0.06
CA LYS A 155 5.70 -17.57 0.76
C LYS A 155 5.30 -17.88 2.22
N PRO A 156 5.05 -19.15 2.59
CA PRO A 156 4.63 -19.51 3.95
C PRO A 156 5.65 -19.15 5.02
N SER A 157 6.94 -19.25 4.69
CA SER A 157 8.07 -18.94 5.56
C SER A 157 8.72 -17.60 5.20
N ALA A 158 7.91 -16.63 4.79
CA ALA A 158 8.37 -15.28 4.50
C ALA A 158 9.11 -14.69 5.71
N ALA A 159 10.28 -14.09 5.47
CA ALA A 159 11.05 -13.44 6.53
C ALA A 159 10.37 -12.12 6.95
N SER A 160 9.55 -11.54 6.07
CA SER A 160 8.77 -10.34 6.34
C SER A 160 7.37 -10.43 5.73
N PHE A 161 6.40 -9.77 6.37
CA PHE A 161 5.05 -9.56 5.80
C PHE A 161 5.08 -8.92 4.40
N TYR A 162 6.14 -8.19 4.04
CA TYR A 162 6.28 -7.59 2.71
C TYR A 162 6.50 -8.58 1.58
N ASP A 163 7.09 -9.74 1.86
CA ASP A 163 7.39 -10.72 0.81
C ASP A 163 6.10 -11.20 0.13
N ASN A 164 5.00 -11.22 0.91
CA ASN A 164 3.66 -11.59 0.47
C ASN A 164 2.74 -10.40 0.16
N TYR A 165 3.13 -9.17 0.50
CA TYR A 165 2.33 -7.99 0.17
C TYR A 165 2.12 -7.90 -1.37
N PRO A 166 0.90 -7.55 -1.83
CA PRO A 166 -0.29 -7.15 -1.07
C PRO A 166 -1.22 -8.28 -0.63
N MET A 167 -0.89 -9.54 -0.91
CA MET A 167 -1.78 -10.68 -0.68
C MET A 167 -2.04 -10.93 0.81
N ILE A 168 -3.16 -11.56 1.09
CA ILE A 168 -3.51 -12.15 2.39
C ILE A 168 -3.70 -13.66 2.23
N LYS A 169 -3.64 -14.39 3.34
CA LYS A 169 -3.96 -15.81 3.38
C LYS A 169 -5.13 -16.09 4.32
N MET A 170 -6.06 -16.91 3.86
CA MET A 170 -7.13 -17.46 4.69
C MET A 170 -6.53 -18.43 5.71
N ASN A 171 -6.74 -18.16 6.99
CA ASN A 171 -6.09 -18.89 8.08
C ASN A 171 -7.02 -19.13 9.29
N GLY A 172 -8.33 -18.93 9.13
CA GLY A 172 -9.30 -19.05 10.22
C GLY A 172 -9.24 -17.93 11.26
N ARG A 173 -8.34 -16.95 11.13
CA ARG A 173 -8.14 -15.86 12.09
C ARG A 173 -8.48 -14.51 11.46
N ASN A 174 -9.78 -14.27 11.33
CA ASN A 174 -10.31 -13.04 10.75
C ASN A 174 -11.06 -12.22 11.78
N PHE A 175 -10.87 -10.91 11.73
CA PHE A 175 -11.46 -9.96 12.66
C PHE A 175 -12.03 -8.76 11.90
N LEU A 176 -13.09 -8.17 12.43
CA LEU A 176 -13.54 -6.84 12.07
C LEU A 176 -13.09 -5.87 13.16
N LEU A 177 -12.46 -4.77 12.76
CA LEU A 177 -11.97 -3.72 13.64
C LEU A 177 -12.64 -2.39 13.28
N ALA A 178 -13.38 -1.82 14.23
CA ALA A 178 -14.05 -0.55 14.02
C ALA A 178 -13.09 0.62 14.16
N ILE A 179 -13.28 1.66 13.34
CA ILE A 179 -12.54 2.92 13.41
C ILE A 179 -13.51 4.09 13.26
N LYS A 180 -13.27 5.17 13.99
CA LYS A 180 -14.10 6.35 13.91
C LYS A 180 -13.85 7.14 12.61
N PRO A 181 -14.88 7.81 12.06
CA PRO A 181 -14.76 8.68 10.90
C PRO A 181 -13.58 9.65 10.94
N GLU A 182 -13.33 10.32 12.07
CA GLU A 182 -12.27 11.34 12.18
C GLU A 182 -10.84 10.79 11.95
N PHE A 183 -10.65 9.48 12.09
CA PHE A 183 -9.36 8.81 11.92
C PHE A 183 -9.28 7.99 10.63
N HIS A 184 -10.43 7.60 10.07
CA HIS A 184 -10.50 6.57 9.03
C HIS A 184 -9.77 6.97 7.74
N SER A 185 -10.17 8.05 7.09
CA SER A 185 -9.61 8.43 5.78
C SER A 185 -8.16 8.91 5.89
N ARG A 186 -7.76 9.47 7.05
CA ARG A 186 -6.36 9.81 7.35
C ARG A 186 -5.47 8.55 7.43
N LEU A 187 -5.97 7.50 8.06
CA LEU A 187 -5.23 6.24 8.19
C LEU A 187 -5.32 5.40 6.89
N PHE A 188 -6.47 5.38 6.23
CA PHE A 188 -6.74 4.58 5.03
C PHE A 188 -7.17 5.49 3.86
N PRO A 189 -6.23 6.25 3.26
CA PRO A 189 -6.55 7.29 2.27
C PRO A 189 -7.25 6.76 1.01
N GLU A 190 -6.88 5.57 0.54
CA GLU A 190 -7.54 4.94 -0.62
C GLU A 190 -8.93 4.40 -0.31
N SER A 191 -9.30 4.44 0.98
CA SER A 191 -10.60 4.04 1.47
C SER A 191 -11.57 5.21 1.66
N ILE A 192 -11.15 6.44 1.34
CA ILE A 192 -11.98 7.66 1.40
C ILE A 192 -13.31 7.45 0.67
N LEU A 193 -14.37 8.02 1.24
CA LEU A 193 -15.72 7.92 0.71
C LEU A 193 -15.99 9.07 -0.26
N LYS A 194 -16.87 8.84 -1.25
CA LYS A 194 -17.22 9.84 -2.28
C LYS A 194 -17.86 11.12 -1.73
N ASN A 195 -18.37 11.07 -0.50
CA ASN A 195 -18.99 12.20 0.21
C ASN A 195 -18.05 12.86 1.22
N GLU A 196 -16.78 12.44 1.27
CA GLU A 196 -15.74 13.10 2.06
C GLU A 196 -14.95 14.05 1.18
N ASN A 197 -14.31 15.05 1.80
CA ASN A 197 -13.49 16.01 1.09
C ASN A 197 -12.07 15.45 0.94
N ASP A 198 -11.58 15.33 -0.29
CA ASP A 198 -10.22 14.87 -0.60
C ASP A 198 -9.14 15.77 0.03
N SER A 199 -9.47 17.02 0.38
CA SER A 199 -8.55 17.93 1.09
C SER A 199 -8.12 17.44 2.48
N ILE A 200 -8.77 16.40 3.03
CA ILE A 200 -8.38 15.76 4.28
C ILE A 200 -7.11 14.90 4.09
N LEU A 201 -6.77 14.55 2.85
CA LEU A 201 -5.62 13.73 2.52
C LEU A 201 -4.40 14.60 2.22
N GLU A 202 -3.53 14.74 3.22
CA GLU A 202 -2.24 15.39 3.08
C GLU A 202 -1.17 14.38 2.59
N ASP A 203 -0.18 14.87 1.84
CA ASP A 203 0.99 14.05 1.47
C ASP A 203 1.98 13.97 2.63
N VAL A 204 1.64 13.10 3.57
CA VAL A 204 2.38 12.90 4.80
C VAL A 204 2.70 11.43 4.98
N THR A 205 3.71 11.16 5.79
CA THR A 205 4.31 9.84 5.97
C THR A 205 3.27 8.76 6.30
N TYR A 206 2.28 9.06 7.15
CA TYR A 206 1.24 8.08 7.51
C TYR A 206 0.26 7.80 6.38
N THR A 207 -0.05 8.78 5.53
CA THR A 207 -0.92 8.62 4.34
C THR A 207 -0.25 7.64 3.36
N ASN A 208 1.01 7.89 3.04
CA ASN A 208 1.77 7.13 2.04
C ASN A 208 2.26 5.77 2.53
N SER A 209 2.44 5.62 3.85
CA SER A 209 2.96 4.40 4.43
C SER A 209 2.01 3.22 4.20
N ILE A 210 2.58 2.08 3.78
CA ILE A 210 1.85 0.80 3.75
C ILE A 210 1.57 0.33 5.19
N HIS A 211 2.39 0.76 6.16
CA HIS A 211 2.16 0.54 7.58
C HIS A 211 1.18 1.53 8.14
N LYS A 212 0.28 1.04 8.98
CA LYS A 212 -0.66 1.85 9.74
C LYS A 212 -0.51 1.53 11.22
N ILE A 213 -0.39 2.58 12.03
CA ILE A 213 -0.49 2.47 13.48
C ILE A 213 -1.94 2.71 13.88
N TYR A 214 -2.50 1.73 14.57
CA TYR A 214 -3.82 1.84 15.14
C TYR A 214 -3.71 1.77 16.67
N ILE A 215 -4.31 2.74 17.35
CA ILE A 215 -4.36 2.83 18.81
C ILE A 215 -5.83 2.77 19.22
N GLY A 216 -6.18 1.83 20.10
CA GLY A 216 -7.58 1.60 20.46
C GLY A 216 -7.79 0.92 21.82
N ALA A 217 -9.05 0.91 22.23
CA ALA A 217 -9.52 0.34 23.50
C ALA A 217 -10.71 -0.61 23.30
N MET A 218 -10.88 -1.15 22.08
CA MET A 218 -11.99 -2.08 21.82
C MET A 218 -11.74 -3.39 22.57
N LYS A 219 -12.78 -3.91 23.23
CA LYS A 219 -12.70 -5.16 23.99
C LYS A 219 -12.33 -6.32 23.07
N GLY A 220 -11.38 -7.16 23.49
CA GLY A 220 -10.96 -8.37 22.77
C GLY A 220 -9.76 -8.16 21.83
N MET A 221 -9.28 -6.92 21.65
CA MET A 221 -8.10 -6.64 20.83
C MET A 221 -6.83 -7.33 21.35
N GLU A 222 -6.76 -7.67 22.64
CA GLU A 222 -5.69 -8.46 23.24
C GLU A 222 -5.56 -9.89 22.67
N LEU A 223 -6.56 -10.37 21.91
CA LEU A 223 -6.54 -11.68 21.25
C LEU A 223 -5.80 -11.67 19.90
N LEU A 224 -5.45 -10.48 19.40
CA LEU A 224 -4.81 -10.32 18.09
C LEU A 224 -3.38 -10.89 18.08
N GLN A 225 -3.05 -11.58 16.99
CA GLN A 225 -1.75 -12.22 16.77
C GLN A 225 -1.20 -11.86 15.38
N PRO A 226 0.15 -11.77 15.23
CA PRO A 226 0.76 -11.51 13.93
C PRO A 226 0.24 -12.48 12.86
N GLY A 227 -0.16 -11.96 11.70
CA GLY A 227 -0.79 -12.73 10.62
C GLY A 227 -2.32 -12.75 10.64
N ASP A 228 -2.98 -12.21 11.66
CA ASP A 228 -4.44 -12.08 11.69
C ASP A 228 -4.95 -11.17 10.55
N ASN A 229 -6.02 -11.59 9.89
CA ASN A 229 -6.69 -10.79 8.87
C ASN A 229 -7.67 -9.83 9.53
N ILE A 230 -7.62 -8.56 9.14
CA ILE A 230 -8.43 -7.50 9.75
C ILE A 230 -9.21 -6.76 8.66
N ILE A 231 -10.53 -6.77 8.78
CA ILE A 231 -11.44 -5.93 8.02
C ILE A 231 -11.65 -4.62 8.78
N ILE A 232 -11.44 -3.49 8.11
CA ILE A 232 -11.67 -2.16 8.67
C ILE A 232 -13.13 -1.74 8.48
N TYR A 233 -13.78 -1.37 9.58
CA TYR A 233 -15.17 -0.91 9.64
C TYR A 233 -15.25 0.52 10.15
N ARG A 234 -15.50 1.47 9.25
CA ARG A 234 -15.73 2.87 9.61
C ARG A 234 -17.11 2.99 10.26
N THR A 235 -17.18 3.53 11.47
CA THR A 235 -18.46 3.75 12.16
C THR A 235 -19.25 4.91 11.56
N THR A 236 -20.49 5.09 12.00
CA THR A 236 -21.32 6.23 11.62
C THR A 236 -20.66 7.55 12.06
N ASP A 237 -20.86 8.60 11.28
CA ASP A 237 -20.52 9.97 11.61
C ASP A 237 -21.65 10.72 12.35
N GLY A 238 -22.73 10.00 12.69
CA GLY A 238 -23.86 10.55 13.46
C GLY A 238 -24.85 11.37 12.63
N GLN A 239 -24.62 11.60 11.33
CA GLN A 239 -25.52 12.39 10.48
C GLN A 239 -26.73 11.60 9.95
N GLY A 240 -26.89 10.35 10.39
CA GLY A 240 -27.99 9.48 9.99
C GLY A 240 -27.83 8.06 10.52
N ALA A 241 -28.75 7.18 10.11
CA ALA A 241 -28.78 5.82 10.61
C ALA A 241 -27.49 5.05 10.29
N ALA A 242 -26.86 4.49 11.33
CA ALA A 242 -25.63 3.69 11.20
C ALA A 242 -25.76 2.52 10.21
N LYS A 243 -27.00 2.04 10.00
CA LYS A 243 -27.36 1.04 9.00
C LYS A 243 -26.85 1.39 7.58
N TYR A 244 -26.86 2.67 7.22
CA TYR A 244 -26.47 3.15 5.88
C TYR A 244 -25.17 3.96 5.86
N ARG A 245 -24.70 4.41 7.03
CA ARG A 245 -23.53 5.32 7.14
C ARG A 245 -22.26 4.66 7.66
N SER A 246 -22.38 3.55 8.39
CA SER A 246 -21.21 2.75 8.74
C SER A 246 -20.87 1.82 7.59
N VAL A 247 -19.59 1.67 7.28
CA VAL A 247 -19.12 0.96 6.08
C VAL A 247 -17.87 0.12 6.35
N VAL A 248 -17.80 -1.05 5.72
CA VAL A 248 -16.57 -1.82 5.58
C VAL A 248 -15.78 -1.30 4.39
N THR A 249 -14.46 -1.10 4.58
CA THR A 249 -13.67 -0.32 3.63
C THR A 249 -12.40 -0.96 3.13
N SER A 250 -11.71 -1.72 3.97
CA SER A 250 -10.30 -2.08 3.75
C SER A 250 -9.96 -3.41 4.39
N VAL A 251 -8.91 -4.04 3.89
CA VAL A 251 -8.32 -5.24 4.49
C VAL A 251 -6.88 -4.97 4.87
N CYS A 252 -6.51 -5.47 6.05
CA CYS A 252 -5.19 -5.39 6.62
C CYS A 252 -4.74 -6.74 7.18
N THR A 253 -3.43 -6.91 7.34
CA THR A 253 -2.84 -8.00 8.10
C THR A 253 -2.15 -7.42 9.33
N LEU A 254 -2.37 -8.03 10.49
CA LEU A 254 -1.65 -7.65 11.71
C LEU A 254 -0.18 -8.02 11.60
N GLN A 255 0.70 -7.05 11.83
CA GLN A 255 2.14 -7.28 11.92
C GLN A 255 2.60 -7.50 13.35
N GLU A 256 2.12 -6.64 14.25
CA GLU A 256 2.57 -6.61 15.63
C GLU A 256 1.46 -6.05 16.52
N TYR A 257 1.35 -6.60 17.72
CA TYR A 257 0.50 -6.11 18.79
C TYR A 257 1.38 -5.81 20.00
N LYS A 258 1.13 -4.67 20.66
CA LYS A 258 1.67 -4.34 21.97
C LYS A 258 0.59 -3.68 22.84
N ASN A 259 0.61 -3.99 24.12
CA ASN A 259 -0.02 -3.15 25.13
C ASN A 259 0.85 -1.90 25.39
N ILE A 260 0.22 -0.75 25.57
CA ILE A 260 0.95 0.51 25.81
C ILE A 260 1.83 0.47 27.07
N ARG A 261 1.51 -0.40 28.04
CA ARG A 261 2.30 -0.60 29.26
C ARG A 261 3.58 -1.42 29.04
N GLU A 262 3.76 -2.03 27.87
CA GLU A 262 4.98 -2.79 27.53
C GLU A 262 6.14 -1.89 27.12
N PHE A 263 5.88 -0.63 26.76
CA PHE A 263 6.92 0.33 26.44
C PHE A 263 7.57 0.87 27.72
N LEU A 264 8.90 0.82 27.78
CA LEU A 264 9.66 1.25 28.96
C LEU A 264 9.77 2.78 29.06
N SER A 265 9.57 3.49 27.94
CA SER A 265 9.62 4.94 27.87
C SER A 265 8.72 5.50 26.77
N TYR A 266 8.38 6.79 26.89
CA TYR A 266 7.69 7.51 25.83
C TYR A 266 8.46 7.46 24.50
N ASN A 267 9.80 7.54 24.54
CA ASN A 267 10.63 7.48 23.34
C ASN A 267 10.53 6.12 22.64
N GLU A 268 10.42 5.02 23.39
CA GLU A 268 10.21 3.69 22.81
C GLU A 268 8.83 3.60 22.14
N PHE A 269 7.78 4.07 22.81
CA PHE A 269 6.43 4.13 22.26
C PHE A 269 6.34 5.00 21.00
N LYS A 270 6.94 6.20 21.04
CA LYS A 270 7.02 7.12 19.90
C LYS A 270 7.79 6.50 18.73
N SER A 271 8.92 5.84 19.01
CA SER A 271 9.72 5.14 18.00
C SER A 271 8.94 3.98 17.35
N TYR A 272 8.19 3.23 18.16
CA TYR A 272 7.31 2.16 17.68
C TYR A 272 6.24 2.68 16.74
N CYS A 273 5.59 3.79 17.09
CA CYS A 273 4.58 4.43 16.24
C CYS A 273 5.22 4.99 14.95
N GLY A 274 6.42 5.58 15.08
CA GLY A 274 7.17 6.15 13.98
C GLY A 274 6.38 7.19 13.18
N GLY A 275 6.82 7.49 11.96
CA GLY A 275 6.11 8.41 11.05
C GLY A 275 4.82 7.85 10.45
N ALA A 276 4.41 6.62 10.80
CA ALA A 276 3.21 5.96 10.27
C ALA A 276 1.96 6.21 11.13
N SER A 277 2.10 6.92 12.26
CA SER A 277 1.00 7.33 13.12
C SER A 277 0.30 8.58 12.59
N ILE A 278 -1.03 8.60 12.67
CA ILE A 278 -1.86 9.79 12.41
C ILE A 278 -1.93 10.75 13.60
N PHE A 279 -1.44 10.33 14.76
CA PHE A 279 -1.51 11.12 15.99
C PHE A 279 -0.31 12.04 16.13
N SER A 280 -0.54 13.24 16.65
CA SER A 280 0.52 14.21 16.96
C SER A 280 1.41 13.74 18.12
N ASP A 281 2.57 14.38 18.30
CA ASP A 281 3.45 14.06 19.44
C ASP A 281 2.76 14.32 20.77
N GLU A 282 1.96 15.37 20.86
CA GLU A 282 1.17 15.71 22.04
C GLU A 282 0.09 14.65 22.33
N GLU A 283 -0.60 14.16 21.29
CA GLU A 283 -1.59 13.09 21.43
C GLU A 283 -0.94 11.78 21.89
N LEU A 284 0.18 11.38 21.25
CA LEU A 284 0.94 10.19 21.64
C LEU A 284 1.44 10.30 23.09
N HIS A 285 1.98 11.46 23.47
CA HIS A 285 2.42 11.70 24.84
C HIS A 285 1.26 11.55 25.82
N ALA A 286 0.10 12.15 25.52
CA ALA A 286 -1.09 12.03 26.35
C ALA A 286 -1.57 10.58 26.49
N TYR A 287 -1.58 9.80 25.40
CA TYR A 287 -1.96 8.38 25.45
C TYR A 287 -1.01 7.56 26.32
N TYR A 288 0.30 7.78 26.16
CA TYR A 288 1.32 7.09 26.94
C TYR A 288 1.22 7.43 28.43
N SER A 289 1.15 8.72 28.78
CA SER A 289 1.03 9.18 30.18
C SER A 289 -0.24 8.64 30.85
N ARG A 290 -1.34 8.49 30.11
CA ARG A 290 -2.61 7.94 30.62
C ARG A 290 -2.66 6.42 30.59
N CYS A 291 -1.73 5.75 29.91
CA CYS A 291 -1.80 4.34 29.55
C CYS A 291 -3.15 3.95 28.89
N TYR A 292 -3.71 4.86 28.08
CA TYR A 292 -5.01 4.69 27.42
C TYR A 292 -5.09 5.52 26.14
N PRO A 293 -5.55 4.95 25.00
CA PRO A 293 -6.00 3.56 24.83
C PRO A 293 -4.88 2.52 25.00
N PRO A 294 -5.17 1.30 25.51
CA PRO A 294 -4.13 0.36 25.89
C PRO A 294 -3.57 -0.47 24.73
N HIS A 295 -4.29 -0.63 23.63
CA HIS A 295 -3.87 -1.49 22.52
C HIS A 295 -3.22 -0.66 21.42
N VAL A 296 -1.99 -1.03 21.06
CA VAL A 296 -1.21 -0.40 20.00
C VAL A 296 -0.83 -1.49 19.01
N ILE A 297 -1.28 -1.36 17.76
CA ILE A 297 -1.04 -2.37 16.72
C ILE A 297 -0.42 -1.76 15.47
N LYS A 298 0.46 -2.54 14.82
CA LYS A 298 0.97 -2.28 13.47
C LYS A 298 0.22 -3.14 12.47
N LEU A 299 -0.32 -2.50 11.44
CA LEU A 299 -1.04 -3.13 10.36
C LEU A 299 -0.28 -2.95 9.05
N THR A 300 -0.23 -4.01 8.24
CA THR A 300 -0.03 -3.89 6.79
C THR A 300 -1.38 -3.50 6.20
N TYR A 301 -1.48 -2.35 5.52
CA TYR A 301 -2.70 -2.02 4.77
C TYR A 301 -2.66 -2.74 3.42
N ASN A 302 -3.23 -3.93 3.31
CA ASN A 302 -3.12 -4.79 2.13
C ASN A 302 -3.82 -4.19 0.91
N PHE A 303 -5.11 -3.88 1.00
CA PHE A 303 -5.88 -3.31 -0.11
C PHE A 303 -7.22 -2.69 0.35
N PRO A 304 -7.72 -1.65 -0.32
CA PRO A 304 -9.10 -1.19 -0.19
C PRO A 304 -10.08 -2.18 -0.84
N LEU A 305 -11.33 -2.20 -0.38
CA LEU A 305 -12.43 -2.77 -1.16
C LEU A 305 -12.70 -1.86 -2.38
N GLN A 306 -13.18 -2.41 -3.49
CA GLN A 306 -13.61 -1.57 -4.62
C GLN A 306 -15.03 -1.03 -4.41
N LYS A 307 -15.90 -1.82 -3.76
CA LYS A 307 -17.23 -1.42 -3.30
C LYS A 307 -17.24 -1.37 -1.77
N ARG A 308 -17.57 -0.21 -1.20
CA ARG A 308 -17.82 -0.08 0.24
C ARG A 308 -19.11 -0.81 0.59
N ILE A 309 -19.08 -1.61 1.65
CA ILE A 309 -20.26 -2.38 2.11
C ILE A 309 -20.86 -1.64 3.29
N ILE A 310 -22.09 -1.17 3.14
CA ILE A 310 -22.82 -0.54 4.24
C ILE A 310 -23.18 -1.57 5.31
N ARG A 311 -23.41 -1.12 6.55
CA ARG A 311 -23.75 -2.00 7.67
C ARG A 311 -24.95 -2.92 7.38
N ASP A 312 -25.98 -2.44 6.69
CA ASP A 312 -27.12 -3.30 6.32
C ASP A 312 -26.70 -4.53 5.51
N GLU A 313 -25.91 -4.30 4.47
CA GLU A 313 -25.38 -5.35 3.61
C GLU A 313 -24.44 -6.27 4.39
N LEU A 314 -23.59 -5.72 5.27
CA LEU A 314 -22.75 -6.52 6.16
C LEU A 314 -23.60 -7.44 7.05
N LEU A 315 -24.65 -6.94 7.71
CA LEU A 315 -25.50 -7.75 8.57
C LEU A 315 -26.24 -8.84 7.79
N SER A 316 -26.66 -8.55 6.55
CA SER A 316 -27.23 -9.54 5.65
C SER A 316 -26.24 -10.64 5.28
N ILE A 317 -24.96 -10.29 5.03
CA ILE A 317 -23.89 -11.25 4.73
C ILE A 317 -23.59 -12.14 5.95
N LEU A 318 -23.58 -11.55 7.14
CA LEU A 318 -23.32 -12.29 8.38
C LEU A 318 -24.49 -13.19 8.77
N GLY A 319 -25.73 -12.81 8.44
CA GLY A 319 -26.94 -13.51 8.89
C GLY A 319 -27.25 -13.35 10.38
N TYR A 320 -26.48 -12.51 11.09
CA TYR A 320 -26.71 -12.17 12.50
C TYR A 320 -26.25 -10.74 12.80
N THR A 321 -26.72 -10.21 13.93
CA THR A 321 -26.23 -8.93 14.47
C THR A 321 -25.20 -9.19 15.57
N PRO A 322 -23.93 -8.77 15.42
CA PRO A 322 -22.94 -8.89 16.47
C PRO A 322 -23.39 -8.14 17.73
N SER A 323 -23.21 -8.75 18.90
CA SER A 323 -23.51 -8.11 20.20
C SER A 323 -22.66 -6.88 20.45
N TYR A 324 -21.46 -6.83 19.87
CA TYR A 324 -20.54 -5.70 19.91
C TYR A 324 -19.95 -5.45 18.52
N SER A 325 -20.16 -4.25 17.97
CA SER A 325 -19.69 -3.90 16.62
C SER A 325 -18.29 -3.24 16.59
N GLY A 326 -17.64 -3.08 17.76
CA GLY A 326 -16.34 -2.42 17.85
C GLY A 326 -15.17 -3.32 17.44
N PHE A 327 -15.26 -4.61 17.80
CA PHE A 327 -14.28 -5.63 17.46
C PHE A 327 -14.92 -7.01 17.60
N PHE A 328 -14.85 -7.86 16.58
CA PHE A 328 -15.36 -9.24 16.65
C PHE A 328 -14.73 -10.14 15.58
N THR A 329 -14.85 -11.46 15.78
CA THR A 329 -14.29 -12.47 14.88
C THR A 329 -15.22 -12.78 13.70
N LEU A 330 -14.64 -13.17 12.58
CA LEU A 330 -15.34 -13.65 11.38
C LEU A 330 -14.83 -15.05 11.03
N SER A 331 -15.75 -15.95 10.68
CA SER A 331 -15.36 -17.20 10.03
C SER A 331 -14.78 -16.91 8.64
N ASP A 332 -13.99 -17.84 8.10
CA ASP A 332 -13.47 -17.73 6.73
C ASP A 332 -14.59 -17.54 5.70
N VAL A 333 -15.74 -18.21 5.90
CA VAL A 333 -16.93 -18.07 5.04
C VAL A 333 -17.45 -16.62 5.05
N HIS A 334 -17.63 -16.03 6.23
CA HIS A 334 -18.10 -14.64 6.33
C HIS A 334 -17.07 -13.66 5.79
N PHE A 335 -15.79 -13.87 6.10
CA PHE A 335 -14.72 -13.01 5.60
C PHE A 335 -14.67 -13.03 4.06
N LYS A 336 -14.65 -14.21 3.43
CA LYS A 336 -14.70 -14.37 1.97
C LYS A 336 -15.95 -13.73 1.36
N ALA A 337 -17.12 -13.88 1.99
CA ALA A 337 -18.35 -13.28 1.52
C ALA A 337 -18.28 -11.73 1.55
N VAL A 338 -17.69 -11.15 2.59
CA VAL A 338 -17.44 -9.70 2.65
C VAL A 338 -16.46 -9.26 1.57
N LEU A 339 -15.37 -9.99 1.31
CA LEU A 339 -14.43 -9.64 0.24
C LEU A 339 -15.09 -9.70 -1.15
N SER A 340 -15.90 -10.72 -1.39
CA SER A 340 -16.65 -10.90 -2.64
C SER A 340 -17.65 -9.77 -2.86
N ALA A 341 -18.46 -9.44 -1.84
CA ALA A 341 -19.40 -8.31 -1.89
C ALA A 341 -18.67 -6.96 -2.08
N GLY A 342 -17.45 -6.86 -1.54
CA GLY A 342 -16.57 -5.70 -1.68
C GLY A 342 -15.90 -5.57 -3.05
N LYS A 343 -16.15 -6.50 -3.97
CA LYS A 343 -15.51 -6.61 -5.29
C LYS A 343 -13.98 -6.64 -5.20
N VAL A 344 -13.45 -7.36 -4.22
CA VAL A 344 -12.01 -7.63 -4.13
C VAL A 344 -11.62 -8.63 -5.22
N ASN A 345 -10.50 -8.39 -5.90
CA ASN A 345 -9.97 -9.33 -6.88
C ASN A 345 -9.36 -10.54 -6.17
N GLU A 346 -9.67 -11.74 -6.65
CA GLU A 346 -9.27 -13.01 -6.01
C GLU A 346 -7.76 -13.23 -5.94
N ASN A 347 -6.97 -12.62 -6.84
CA ASN A 347 -5.51 -12.74 -6.83
C ASN A 347 -4.90 -12.17 -5.53
N PHE A 348 -5.61 -11.29 -4.82
CA PHE A 348 -5.15 -10.80 -3.51
C PHE A 348 -5.31 -11.83 -2.38
N ILE A 349 -6.00 -12.95 -2.61
CA ILE A 349 -6.42 -13.89 -1.58
C ILE A 349 -5.81 -15.25 -1.88
N VAL A 350 -5.15 -15.83 -0.87
CA VAL A 350 -4.57 -17.17 -0.91
C VAL A 350 -5.37 -18.07 0.02
N ASP A 351 -5.80 -19.21 -0.48
CA ASP A 351 -6.61 -20.19 0.26
C ASP A 351 -5.78 -21.16 1.12
#